data_AF-A0A6B3H2P8-F1
#
_entry.id   AF-A0A6B3H2P8-F1
#
_cell.length_a   1.000
_cell.length_b   1.000
_cell.length_c   1.000
_cell.angle_alpha   90.00
_cell.angle_beta   90.00
_cell.angle_gamma   90.00
#
_symmetry.space_group_name_H-M   'P 1'
#
loop_
_entity.id
_entity.type
_entity.pdbx_description
1 polymer ?
#
loop_
_entity_poly.entity_id
_entity_poly.type
_entity_poly.pdbx_seq_one_letter_code
_entity_poly.pdbx_strand_id
1 'polypeptide(L)' 'GTHEYDMWEDGWTVVTKDRKRTAQFEHTLVVTETGAEILTLP' A
#
# COMPACT_ATOMS: atom_id res chain seq x y z
N GLY A 1 14.22 -1.86 1.99
CA GLY A 1 14.29 -2.67 0.77
C GLY A 1 14.45 -1.75 -0.42
N THR A 2 14.32 -2.28 -1.63
CA THR A 2 14.17 -1.51 -2.87
C THR A 2 12.69 -1.47 -3.29
N HIS A 3 12.36 -0.72 -4.35
CA HIS A 3 11.01 -0.71 -4.94
C HIS A 3 10.81 -1.78 -6.03
N GLU A 4 11.87 -2.53 -6.39
CA GLU A 4 11.77 -3.64 -7.34
C GLU A 4 11.01 -4.81 -6.72
N TYR A 5 10.16 -5.45 -7.52
CA TYR A 5 9.30 -6.54 -7.07
C TYR A 5 9.25 -7.70 -8.08
N ASP A 6 8.91 -8.88 -7.57
CA ASP A 6 8.49 -10.05 -8.34
C ASP A 6 7.02 -10.37 -7.99
N MET A 7 6.29 -10.95 -8.93
CA MET A 7 4.98 -11.57 -8.68
C MET A 7 5.15 -13.08 -8.61
N TRP A 8 4.55 -13.72 -7.62
CA TRP A 8 4.55 -15.18 -7.51
C TRP A 8 3.66 -15.83 -8.57
N GLU A 9 3.84 -17.13 -8.75
CA GLU A 9 3.10 -17.94 -9.75
C GLU A 9 1.58 -17.99 -9.46
N ASP A 10 1.15 -17.58 -8.26
CA ASP A 10 -0.27 -17.42 -7.91
C ASP A 10 -0.95 -16.23 -8.60
N GLY A 11 -0.17 -15.34 -9.23
CA GLY A 11 -0.68 -14.14 -9.92
C GLY A 11 -1.15 -13.02 -8.99
N TRP A 12 -0.87 -13.10 -7.68
CA TRP A 12 -1.35 -12.15 -6.68
C TRP A 12 -0.28 -11.68 -5.71
N THR A 13 0.56 -12.59 -5.22
CA THR A 13 1.51 -12.26 -4.16
C THR A 13 2.68 -11.47 -4.75
N VAL A 14 2.77 -10.19 -4.37
CA VAL A 14 3.89 -9.32 -4.72
C VAL A 14 4.91 -9.33 -3.59
N VAL A 15 6.17 -9.62 -3.92
CA VAL A 15 7.29 -9.59 -2.98
C VAL A 15 8.38 -8.65 -3.46
N THR A 16 9.09 -8.00 -2.54
CA THR A 16 10.29 -7.24 -2.93
C THR A 16 11.33 -8.19 -3.49
N LYS A 17 12.03 -7.76 -4.54
CA LYS A 17 13.06 -8.58 -5.18
C LYS A 17 14.22 -8.90 -4.23
N ASP A 18 14.50 -8.00 -3.27
CA ASP A 18 15.51 -8.18 -2.23
C ASP A 18 15.03 -8.98 -1.00
N ARG A 19 13.73 -9.37 -0.98
CA ARG A 19 13.07 -10.17 0.08
C ARG A 19 13.18 -9.58 1.49
N LYS A 20 13.49 -8.29 1.64
CA LYS A 20 13.47 -7.60 2.94
C LYS A 20 12.04 -7.26 3.36
N ARG A 21 11.84 -7.03 4.65
CA ARG A 21 10.52 -6.72 5.24
C ARG A 21 9.88 -5.47 4.61
N THR A 22 8.57 -5.51 4.49
CA THR A 22 7.70 -4.40 4.04
C THR A 22 6.64 -4.09 5.10
N ALA A 23 6.01 -2.92 4.98
CA ALA A 23 4.83 -2.54 5.75
C ALA A 23 3.93 -1.64 4.89
N GLN A 24 2.62 -1.67 5.14
CA GLN A 24 1.61 -0.86 4.45
C GLN A 24 0.62 -0.31 5.48
N PHE A 25 0.14 0.91 5.26
CA PHE A 25 -1.02 1.50 5.92
C PHE A 25 -1.97 2.02 4.83
N GLU A 26 -3.27 2.04 5.11
CA GLU A 26 -4.29 2.48 4.16
C GLU A 26 -5.36 3.32 4.88
N HIS A 27 -5.77 4.41 4.22
CA HIS A 27 -6.98 5.16 4.56
C HIS A 27 -7.72 5.52 3.28
N THR A 28 -9.06 5.44 3.34
CA THR A 28 -9.92 6.07 2.33
C THR A 28 -10.14 7.54 2.69
N LEU A 29 -9.95 8.44 1.73
CA LEU A 29 -10.12 9.88 1.90
C LEU A 29 -11.25 10.41 1.02
N VAL A 30 -11.95 11.44 1.49
CA VAL A 30 -12.81 12.30 0.66
C VAL A 30 -12.24 13.71 0.64
N VAL A 31 -12.18 14.33 -0.54
CA VAL A 31 -11.73 15.72 -0.71
C VAL A 31 -12.87 16.67 -0.37
N THR A 32 -12.60 17.71 0.40
CA THR A 32 -13.54 18.77 0.79
C THR A 32 -13.06 20.12 0.26
N GLU A 33 -13.86 21.18 0.45
CA GLU A 33 -13.51 22.53 -0.02
C GLU A 33 -12.21 23.07 0.59
N THR A 34 -11.85 22.62 1.80
CA THR A 34 -10.71 23.15 2.57
C THR A 34 -9.64 22.10 2.88
N GLY A 35 -9.82 20.84 2.46
CA GLY A 35 -8.87 19.76 2.74
C GLY A 35 -9.36 18.38 2.33
N ALA A 36 -9.13 17.39 3.19
CA ALA A 36 -9.62 16.03 3.04
C ALA A 36 -10.01 15.42 4.39
N GLU A 37 -11.04 14.59 4.40
CA GLU A 37 -11.47 13.84 5.57
C GLU A 37 -11.06 12.38 5.45
N ILE A 38 -10.67 11.78 6.58
CA ILE A 38 -10.29 10.37 6.66
C ILE A 38 -11.55 9.55 6.98
N LEU A 39 -12.02 8.77 6.02
CA LEU A 39 -13.27 8.00 6.12
C LEU A 39 -13.13 6.69 6.92
N THR A 40 -11.92 6.35 7.36
CA THR A 40 -11.56 5.03 7.90
C THR A 40 -10.81 5.14 9.24
N LEU A 41 -11.08 6.21 9.99
CA LEU A 41 -10.66 6.31 11.39
C LEU A 41 -11.52 5.36 12.27
N PRO A 42 -11.03 4.93 13.46
CA PRO A 42 -11.76 4.05 14.38
C PRO A 42 -13.09 4.61 14.88
#